data_AF-A0A843FNN7-F1
#
_entry.id   AF-A0A843FNN7-F1
#
_cell.length_a   1.000
_cell.length_b   1.000
_cell.length_c   1.000
_cell.angle_alpha   90.00
_cell.angle_beta   90.00
_cell.angle_gamma   90.00
#
_symmetry.space_group_name_H-M   'P 1'
#
loop_
_entity.id
_entity.type
_entity.pdbx_description
1 polymer ?
#
loop_
_entity_poly.entity_id
_entity_poly.type
_entity_poly.pdbx_seq_one_letter_code
_entity_poly.pdbx_strand_id
1 'polypeptide(L)'
;MITKQDVIVLLTDLQEQGIDVSKQLNDAIRNGVSISTIQFINSNRQLDLYRFYEKIRKSYNQKHSNLYINIVKEIEDVNKVLITLSALETQILIFAKNVEDREMFLRHSRANEISKVLHNYFTTYDSKPCIKLIQLIKADLKCLQEKY
;
A
#
# COMPACT_ATOMS: atom_id res chain seq x y z
N MET A 1 -5.83 -2.65 -0.43
CA MET A 1 -5.29 -2.87 -1.80
C MET A 1 -6.15 -2.10 -2.80
N ILE A 2 -5.55 -1.52 -3.85
CA ILE A 2 -6.32 -0.84 -4.91
C ILE A 2 -7.12 -1.91 -5.67
N THR A 3 -8.44 -1.75 -5.71
CA THR A 3 -9.35 -2.68 -6.39
C THR A 3 -9.58 -2.28 -7.84
N LYS A 4 -10.17 -3.17 -8.64
CA LYS A 4 -10.59 -2.86 -10.01
C LYS A 4 -11.54 -1.64 -10.05
N GLN A 5 -12.45 -1.55 -9.08
CA GLN A 5 -13.39 -0.43 -8.99
C GLN A 5 -12.65 0.87 -8.69
N ASP A 6 -11.68 0.84 -7.77
CA ASP A 6 -10.86 2.02 -7.45
C ASP A 6 -10.04 2.46 -8.68
N VAL A 7 -9.47 1.52 -9.43
CA VAL A 7 -8.75 1.81 -10.68
C VAL A 7 -9.67 2.47 -11.70
N ILE A 8 -10.90 1.99 -11.86
CA ILE A 8 -11.86 2.59 -12.80
C ILE A 8 -12.18 4.02 -12.38
N VAL A 9 -12.47 4.28 -11.10
CA VAL A 9 -12.72 5.64 -10.58
C VAL A 9 -11.51 6.55 -10.85
N LEU A 10 -10.30 6.10 -10.52
CA LEU A 10 -9.08 6.87 -10.74
C LEU A 10 -8.81 7.16 -12.22
N LEU A 11 -9.11 6.22 -13.12
CA LEU A 11 -8.96 6.43 -14.57
C LEU A 11 -10.02 7.38 -15.11
N THR A 12 -11.25 7.34 -14.61
CA THR A 12 -12.30 8.30 -14.96
C THR A 12 -11.90 9.72 -14.55
N ASP A 13 -11.39 9.91 -13.33
CA ASP A 13 -10.90 11.21 -12.87
C ASP A 13 -9.79 11.76 -13.79
N LEU A 14 -8.87 10.90 -14.26
CA LEU A 14 -7.82 11.28 -15.21
C LEU A 14 -8.38 11.59 -16.61
N GLN A 15 -9.43 10.87 -17.03
CA GLN A 15 -10.11 11.15 -18.29
C GLN A 15 -10.81 12.51 -18.27
N GLU A 16 -11.44 12.88 -17.14
CA GLU A 16 -12.03 14.20 -16.91
C GLU A 16 -10.99 15.32 -16.94
N GLN A 17 -9.74 15.01 -16.57
CA GLN A 17 -8.59 15.91 -16.70
C GLN A 17 -8.01 15.98 -18.13
N GLY A 18 -8.60 15.26 -19.09
CA GLY A 18 -8.21 15.28 -20.50
C GLY A 18 -7.07 14.32 -20.86
N ILE A 19 -6.72 13.37 -19.98
CA ILE A 19 -5.69 12.36 -20.26
C ILE A 19 -6.32 11.16 -20.97
N ASP A 20 -5.69 10.67 -22.04
CA ASP A 20 -6.15 9.46 -22.72
C ASP A 20 -5.87 8.21 -21.86
N VAL A 21 -6.94 7.66 -21.29
CA VAL A 21 -6.91 6.44 -20.46
C VAL A 21 -7.45 5.22 -21.18
N SER A 22 -7.80 5.33 -22.47
CA SER A 22 -8.60 4.32 -23.20
C SER A 22 -7.97 2.92 -23.18
N LYS A 23 -6.63 2.86 -23.26
CA LYS A 23 -5.87 1.60 -23.23
C LYS A 23 -5.89 0.95 -21.84
N GLN A 24 -5.66 1.75 -20.81
CA GLN A 24 -5.60 1.32 -19.41
C GLN A 24 -6.98 0.96 -18.87
N LEU A 25 -8.03 1.67 -19.30
CA LEU A 25 -9.41 1.37 -18.95
C LEU A 25 -9.85 0.01 -19.53
N ASN A 26 -9.52 -0.24 -20.81
CA ASN A 26 -9.79 -1.52 -21.45
C ASN A 26 -9.02 -2.68 -20.78
N ASP A 27 -7.76 -2.45 -20.40
CA ASP A 27 -6.96 -3.43 -19.67
C ASP A 27 -7.54 -3.70 -18.28
N ALA A 28 -7.92 -2.65 -17.54
CA ALA A 28 -8.53 -2.74 -16.22
C ALA A 28 -9.86 -3.51 -16.25
N ILE A 29 -10.69 -3.29 -17.28
CA ILE A 29 -11.97 -3.99 -17.46
C ILE A 29 -11.75 -5.47 -17.79
N ARG A 30 -10.80 -5.80 -18.66
CA ARG A 30 -10.59 -7.19 -19.14
C ARG A 30 -9.76 -8.03 -18.17
N ASN A 31 -8.63 -7.49 -17.71
CA ASN A 31 -7.60 -8.23 -16.99
C ASN A 31 -7.54 -7.88 -15.49
N GLY A 32 -8.26 -6.85 -15.05
CA GLY A 32 -8.26 -6.39 -13.66
C GLY A 32 -7.09 -5.43 -13.38
N VAL A 33 -6.61 -5.40 -12.14
CA VAL A 33 -5.59 -4.43 -11.72
C VAL A 33 -4.21 -4.85 -12.21
N SER A 34 -3.71 -4.23 -13.27
CA SER A 34 -2.35 -4.45 -13.78
C SER A 34 -1.35 -3.44 -13.21
N ILE A 35 -0.09 -3.88 -13.04
CA ILE A 35 1.01 -3.02 -12.55
C ILE A 35 1.21 -1.82 -13.46
N SER A 36 1.15 -2.03 -14.78
CA SER A 36 1.23 -0.97 -15.79
C SER A 36 0.15 0.08 -15.62
N THR A 37 -1.07 -0.32 -15.24
CA THR A 37 -2.17 0.61 -14.98
C THR A 37 -1.94 1.43 -13.70
N ILE A 38 -1.46 0.79 -12.62
CA ILE A 38 -1.11 1.51 -11.38
C ILE A 38 0.02 2.51 -11.63
N GLN A 39 1.05 2.12 -12.39
CA GLN A 39 2.16 2.99 -12.75
C GLN A 39 1.69 4.18 -13.58
N PHE A 40 0.85 3.94 -14.60
CA PHE A 40 0.27 5.00 -15.42
C PHE A 40 -0.54 5.99 -14.58
N ILE A 41 -1.38 5.51 -13.67
CA ILE A 41 -2.15 6.38 -12.77
C ILE A 41 -1.17 7.21 -11.93
N ASN A 42 -0.18 6.58 -11.30
CA ASN A 42 0.77 7.27 -10.43
C ASN A 42 1.62 8.33 -11.16
N SER A 43 1.97 8.11 -12.43
CA SER A 43 2.71 9.06 -13.26
C SER A 43 1.89 10.30 -13.64
N ASN A 44 0.57 10.20 -13.69
CA ASN A 44 -0.32 11.30 -14.06
C ASN A 44 -1.00 11.96 -12.86
N ARG A 45 -1.23 11.20 -11.78
CA ARG A 45 -1.75 11.65 -10.49
C ARG A 45 -1.03 10.87 -9.40
N GLN A 46 -0.18 11.56 -8.66
CA GLN A 46 0.63 10.91 -7.63
C GLN A 46 -0.28 10.35 -6.53
N LEU A 47 -0.28 9.03 -6.36
CA LEU A 47 -1.11 8.37 -5.36
C LEU A 47 -0.53 8.63 -3.97
N ASP A 48 -1.38 8.99 -2.99
CA ASP A 48 -0.94 9.19 -1.61
C ASP A 48 -0.35 7.92 -0.99
N LEU A 49 -0.79 6.75 -1.46
CA LEU A 49 -0.19 5.47 -1.10
C LEU A 49 1.28 5.38 -1.53
N TYR A 50 1.61 5.86 -2.73
CA TYR A 50 3.00 5.89 -3.21
C TYR A 50 3.85 6.84 -2.35
N ARG A 51 3.34 8.06 -2.08
CA ARG A 51 4.01 9.04 -1.21
C ARG A 51 4.25 8.48 0.19
N PHE A 52 3.26 7.79 0.75
CA PHE A 52 3.36 7.12 2.03
C PHE A 52 4.46 6.06 2.03
N TYR A 53 4.48 5.16 1.05
CA TYR A 53 5.48 4.11 0.98
C TYR A 53 6.90 4.63 0.70
N GLU A 54 7.05 5.71 -0.06
CA GLU A 54 8.35 6.40 -0.18
C GLU A 54 8.79 7.01 1.16
N LYS A 55 7.87 7.57 1.95
CA LYS A 55 8.16 8.04 3.32
C LYS A 55 8.52 6.89 4.26
N ILE A 56 7.90 5.72 4.12
CA ILE A 56 8.30 4.52 4.86
C ILE A 56 9.69 4.07 4.41
N ARG A 57 9.98 4.11 3.11
CA ARG A 57 11.27 3.71 2.56
C ARG A 57 12.41 4.60 3.03
N LYS A 58 12.24 5.93 3.04
CA LYS A 58 13.29 6.90 3.36
C LYS A 58 13.07 7.50 4.76
N SER A 59 14.06 7.35 5.63
CA SER A 59 14.15 8.11 6.88
C SER A 59 14.48 9.57 6.60
N TYR A 60 14.38 10.42 7.64
CA TYR A 60 14.75 11.84 7.59
C TYR A 60 16.15 12.10 6.99
N ASN A 61 17.07 11.13 7.09
CA ASN A 61 18.44 11.22 6.57
C ASN A 61 18.63 10.48 5.23
N GLN A 62 17.57 10.25 4.46
CA GLN A 62 17.54 9.47 3.21
C GLN A 62 17.97 7.99 3.31
N LYS A 63 18.39 7.52 4.50
CA LYS A 63 18.64 6.10 4.78
C LYS A 63 17.34 5.31 4.85
N HIS A 64 17.40 4.01 4.59
CA HIS A 64 16.23 3.15 4.81
C HIS A 64 15.72 3.23 6.25
N SER A 65 14.40 3.42 6.43
CA SER A 65 13.83 3.42 7.79
C SER A 65 13.88 2.03 8.40
N ASN A 66 13.97 1.96 9.74
CA ASN A 66 13.92 0.67 10.44
C ASN A 66 12.63 -0.11 10.15
N LEU A 67 11.51 0.60 9.97
CA LEU A 67 10.24 0.00 9.60
C LEU A 67 10.29 -0.65 8.21
N TYR A 68 10.85 0.06 7.22
CA TYR A 68 11.07 -0.51 5.89
C TYR A 68 12.01 -1.72 5.93
N ILE A 69 13.12 -1.62 6.67
CA ILE A 69 14.07 -2.73 6.84
C ILE A 69 13.37 -3.96 7.42
N ASN A 70 12.52 -3.77 8.44
CA ASN A 70 11.78 -4.86 9.06
C ASN A 70 10.79 -5.47 8.07
N ILE A 71 10.04 -4.67 7.31
CA ILE A 71 9.08 -5.20 6.32
C ILE A 71 9.79 -6.00 5.21
N VAL A 72 10.96 -5.55 4.75
CA VAL A 72 11.63 -6.16 3.60
C VAL A 72 12.50 -7.36 3.99
N LYS A 73 13.09 -7.37 5.19
CA LYS A 73 13.83 -8.54 5.69
C LYS A 73 12.89 -9.72 5.92
N GLU A 74 13.43 -10.93 5.85
CA GLU A 74 12.69 -12.11 6.33
C GLU A 74 12.58 -12.02 7.84
N ILE A 75 11.34 -11.97 8.33
CA ILE A 75 11.04 -11.96 9.76
C ILE A 75 10.57 -13.36 10.14
N GLU A 76 11.39 -14.09 10.88
CA GLU A 76 11.03 -15.38 11.46
C GLU A 76 10.43 -15.25 12.88
N ASP A 77 10.71 -14.13 13.55
CA ASP A 77 10.24 -13.85 14.91
C ASP A 77 8.85 -13.20 14.90
N VAL A 78 7.87 -13.90 15.46
CA VAL A 78 6.47 -13.45 15.58
C VAL A 78 6.37 -12.09 16.29
N ASN A 79 7.15 -11.85 17.34
CA ASN A 79 7.09 -10.57 18.07
C ASN A 79 7.53 -9.41 17.17
N LYS A 80 8.55 -9.62 16.34
CA LYS A 80 8.98 -8.62 15.35
C LYS A 80 7.91 -8.38 14.30
N VAL A 81 7.17 -9.40 13.85
CA VAL A 81 6.04 -9.22 12.92
C VAL A 81 4.96 -8.33 13.54
N LEU A 82 4.56 -8.62 14.79
CA LEU A 82 3.52 -7.86 15.48
C LEU A 82 3.93 -6.40 15.69
N ILE A 83 5.16 -6.17 16.16
CA ILE A 83 5.72 -4.81 16.32
C ILE A 83 5.74 -4.08 14.99
N THR A 84 6.15 -4.76 13.91
CA THR A 84 6.26 -4.16 12.58
C THR A 84 4.88 -3.78 12.01
N LEU A 85 3.89 -4.66 12.13
CA LEU A 85 2.51 -4.39 11.71
C LEU A 85 1.89 -3.25 12.52
N SER A 86 2.05 -3.26 13.84
CA SER A 86 1.52 -2.20 14.72
C SER A 86 2.17 -0.83 14.44
N ALA A 87 3.49 -0.83 14.22
CA ALA A 87 4.22 0.37 13.82
C ALA A 87 3.76 0.89 12.45
N LEU A 88 3.54 0.00 11.48
CA LEU A 88 3.03 0.37 10.16
C LEU A 88 1.63 0.96 10.23
N GLU A 89 0.70 0.32 10.95
CA GLU A 89 -0.65 0.85 11.17
C GLU A 89 -0.62 2.24 11.80
N THR A 90 0.24 2.45 12.79
CA THR A 90 0.44 3.76 13.42
C THR A 90 0.93 4.80 12.41
N GLN A 91 1.91 4.46 11.56
CA GLN A 91 2.41 5.37 10.53
C GLN A 91 1.35 5.69 9.47
N ILE A 92 0.53 4.71 9.09
CA ILE A 92 -0.62 4.92 8.18
C ILE A 92 -1.56 5.96 8.80
N LEU A 93 -1.97 5.78 10.06
CA LEU A 93 -2.89 6.69 10.73
C LEU A 93 -2.31 8.11 10.90
N ILE A 94 -0.99 8.22 11.15
CA ILE A 94 -0.31 9.52 11.23
C ILE A 94 -0.30 10.19 9.85
N PHE A 95 0.03 9.45 8.78
CA PHE A 95 0.08 9.99 7.43
C PHE A 95 -1.30 10.42 6.93
N ALA A 96 -2.34 9.64 7.24
CA ALA A 96 -3.72 9.88 6.86
C ALA A 96 -4.28 11.24 7.32
N LYS A 97 -3.64 11.91 8.30
CA LYS A 97 -4.01 13.26 8.74
C LYS A 97 -3.76 14.34 7.69
N ASN A 98 -2.82 14.09 6.78
CA ASN A 98 -2.33 15.06 5.82
C ASN A 98 -2.74 14.70 4.38
N VAL A 99 -3.65 13.74 4.21
CA VAL A 99 -4.14 13.29 2.91
C VAL A 99 -5.51 13.90 2.66
N GLU A 100 -5.77 14.32 1.42
CA GLU A 100 -7.03 14.93 1.00
C GLU A 100 -8.18 13.92 1.06
N ASP A 101 -8.03 12.76 0.38
CA ASP A 101 -8.98 11.65 0.48
C ASP A 101 -8.50 10.60 1.50
N ARG A 102 -8.83 10.86 2.76
CA ARG A 102 -8.48 9.98 3.87
C ARG A 102 -9.11 8.59 3.75
N GLU A 103 -10.35 8.50 3.25
CA GLU A 103 -11.06 7.22 3.18
C GLU A 103 -10.42 6.30 2.14
N MET A 104 -10.16 6.83 0.95
CA MET A 104 -9.50 6.10 -0.12
C MET A 104 -8.09 5.66 0.30
N PHE A 105 -7.32 6.56 0.94
CA PHE A 105 -6.00 6.22 1.46
C PHE A 105 -6.01 5.08 2.49
N LEU A 106 -6.92 5.13 3.48
CA LEU A 106 -7.03 4.07 4.50
C LEU A 106 -7.46 2.73 3.90
N ARG A 107 -8.31 2.75 2.87
CA ARG A 107 -8.72 1.56 2.12
C ARG A 107 -7.55 0.94 1.34
N HIS A 108 -6.71 1.78 0.74
CA HIS A 108 -5.61 1.33 -0.11
C HIS A 108 -4.38 0.88 0.69
N SER A 109 -4.10 1.51 1.82
CA SER A 109 -2.95 1.25 2.72
C SER A 109 -3.02 -0.04 3.54
N ARG A 110 -4.09 -0.84 3.38
CA ARG A 110 -4.34 -2.08 4.13
C ARG A 110 -4.51 -1.89 5.65
N ALA A 111 -4.83 -0.68 6.11
CA ALA A 111 -5.02 -0.38 7.54
C ALA A 111 -5.97 -1.39 8.22
N ASN A 112 -7.15 -1.63 7.62
CA ASN A 112 -8.14 -2.57 8.13
C ASN A 112 -7.66 -4.03 8.16
N GLU A 113 -6.87 -4.45 7.16
CA GLU A 113 -6.30 -5.81 7.14
C GLU A 113 -5.31 -5.99 8.30
N ILE A 114 -4.49 -4.96 8.57
CA ILE A 114 -3.54 -4.95 9.68
C ILE A 114 -4.27 -5.07 11.02
N SER A 115 -5.28 -4.22 11.27
CA SER A 115 -6.05 -4.25 12.51
C SER A 115 -6.68 -5.62 12.75
N LYS A 116 -7.23 -6.24 11.69
CA LYS A 116 -7.89 -7.55 11.76
C LYS A 116 -6.91 -8.68 12.12
N VAL A 117 -5.74 -8.74 11.49
CA VAL A 117 -4.78 -9.82 11.79
C VAL A 117 -4.16 -9.66 13.18
N LEU A 118 -3.91 -8.42 13.62
CA LEU A 118 -3.44 -8.14 14.99
C LEU A 118 -4.50 -8.54 16.02
N HIS A 119 -5.75 -8.16 15.80
CA HIS A 119 -6.85 -8.57 16.67
C HIS A 119 -7.00 -10.10 16.72
N ASN A 120 -6.95 -10.78 15.56
CA ASN A 120 -6.99 -12.23 15.50
C ASN A 120 -5.84 -12.88 16.29
N TYR A 121 -4.63 -12.31 16.23
CA TYR A 121 -3.53 -12.82 17.03
C TYR A 121 -3.79 -12.65 18.53
N PHE A 122 -4.30 -11.50 18.98
CA PHE A 122 -4.59 -11.28 20.41
C PHE A 122 -5.70 -12.19 20.95
N THR A 123 -6.59 -12.68 20.09
CA THR A 123 -7.67 -13.60 20.50
C THR A 123 -7.29 -15.08 20.37
N THR A 124 -6.49 -15.45 19.37
CA THR A 124 -6.25 -16.86 19.02
C THR A 124 -4.79 -17.29 19.14
N TYR A 125 -3.86 -16.35 19.28
CA TYR A 125 -2.40 -16.55 19.17
C TYR A 125 -1.92 -17.15 17.83
N ASP A 126 -2.77 -17.22 16.80
CA ASP A 126 -2.35 -17.65 15.46
C ASP A 126 -1.61 -16.51 14.74
N SER A 127 -0.30 -16.72 14.54
CA SER A 127 0.60 -15.77 13.87
C SER A 127 0.63 -15.90 12.35
N LYS A 128 0.10 -16.99 11.78
CA LYS A 128 0.14 -17.23 10.33
C LYS A 128 -0.49 -16.10 9.50
N PRO A 129 -1.65 -15.51 9.89
CA PRO A 129 -2.22 -14.37 9.17
C PRO A 129 -1.32 -13.14 9.18
N CYS A 130 -0.67 -12.85 10.31
CA CYS A 130 0.27 -11.73 10.44
C CYS A 130 1.48 -11.90 9.52
N ILE A 131 2.06 -13.10 9.48
CA ILE A 131 3.20 -13.43 8.60
C ILE A 131 2.81 -13.32 7.12
N LYS A 132 1.62 -13.82 6.75
CA LYS A 132 1.12 -13.69 5.38
C LYS A 132 0.90 -12.22 4.99
N LEU A 133 0.33 -11.41 5.90
CA LEU A 133 0.06 -10.02 5.61
C LEU A 133 1.35 -9.21 5.42
N ILE A 134 2.38 -9.44 6.22
CA ILE A 134 3.65 -8.71 6.06
C ILE A 134 4.34 -9.07 4.74
N GLN A 135 4.23 -10.31 4.27
CA GLN A 135 4.72 -10.72 2.94
C GLN A 135 3.97 -10.02 1.80
N LEU A 136 2.65 -9.85 1.93
CA LEU A 136 1.84 -9.10 0.97
C LEU A 136 2.25 -7.62 0.94
N ILE A 137 2.41 -6.99 2.10
CA ILE A 137 2.87 -5.58 2.18
C ILE A 137 4.26 -5.41 1.58
N LYS A 138 5.17 -6.38 1.80
CA LYS A 138 6.48 -6.41 1.15
C LYS A 138 6.36 -6.48 -0.37
N ALA A 139 5.43 -7.27 -0.91
CA ALA A 139 5.17 -7.34 -2.35
C ALA A 139 4.64 -6.01 -2.90
N ASP A 140 3.70 -5.38 -2.21
CA ASP A 140 3.15 -4.06 -2.58
C ASP A 140 4.25 -2.99 -2.62
N LEU A 141 5.10 -2.94 -1.58
CA LEU A 141 6.25 -2.03 -1.51
C LEU A 141 7.21 -2.22 -2.69
N LYS A 142 7.51 -3.47 -3.05
CA LYS A 142 8.36 -3.79 -4.21
C LYS A 142 7.70 -3.41 -5.54
N CYS A 143 6.38 -3.55 -5.65
CA CYS A 143 5.65 -3.17 -6.86
C CYS A 143 5.65 -1.65 -7.09
N LEU A 144 5.62 -0.88 -6.00
CA LEU A 144 5.59 0.58 -6.03
C LEU A 144 7.00 1.20 -6.02
N GLN A 145 8.05 0.40 -5.85
CA GLN A 145 9.42 0.84 -6.14
C GLN A 145 9.59 0.97 -7.66
N GLU A 146 9.69 2.21 -8.15
CA GLU A 146 10.17 2.48 -9.50
C GLU A 146 11.55 1.84 -9.68
N LYS A 147 11.68 0.95 -10.67
CA LYS A 147 12.95 0.66 -11.30
C LYS A 147 13.32 1.89 -12.15
N TYR A 148 14.00 2.86 -11.53
CA TYR A 148 14.93 3.72 -12.27
C TYR A 148 16.28 3.01 -12.33
#